data_AF-A0A4S5EEE0-F1
#
_entry.id   AF-A0A4S5EEE0-F1
#
_cell.length_a   1.000
_cell.length_b   1.000
_cell.length_c   1.000
_cell.angle_alpha   90.00
_cell.angle_beta   90.00
_cell.angle_gamma   90.00
#
_symmetry.space_group_name_H-M   'P 1'
#
loop_
_entity.id
_entity.type
_entity.pdbx_description
1 polymer ?
#
loop_
_entity_poly.entity_id
_entity_poly.type
_entity_poly.pdbx_seq_one_letter_code
_entity_poly.pdbx_strand_id
1 'polypeptide(L)'
;MVDQSGVTAAWSRYGEADCIRLVGLAPRAQVRIHPATAVVLGTAPPMAGRLLRDGPDTCFLPRFPFLDGTAYIVTVDGSVVAELTRARADEAATTEVLAIYPSAATVPRNLLRGYVWFSAPMSEGQAAPHVRLVDDAGDVLAGALLATDQELWDAGRRRLTVLLDPARIKRGLAPHREAGYPLRSGVPLRLVVDDGFRDARGRRLRAGADRRWQVADDERRHVDPNAWALHVPPVGTAEPLRLGFDRPLDHGLVARCLRVAGPDGRPVEGVADVGAEERSWRLTPRHGWAPGPHRLAVDPVLEDLAGNSVGRVFDRDLARRTDDPRGARPVEVTFHPA
;
A
#
# COMPACT_ATOMS: atom_id res chain seq x y z
N MET A 1 -11.80 30.72 -28.21
CA MET A 1 -11.62 32.18 -28.34
C MET A 1 -10.38 32.36 -29.20
N VAL A 2 -10.52 32.92 -30.40
CA VAL A 2 -9.44 33.00 -31.40
C VAL A 2 -8.45 34.09 -30.97
N ASP A 3 -7.17 33.72 -30.90
CA ASP A 3 -6.02 34.56 -30.57
C ASP A 3 -5.94 35.81 -31.47
N GLN A 4 -5.93 37.00 -30.88
CA GLN A 4 -5.71 38.28 -31.58
C GLN A 4 -4.33 38.89 -31.30
N SER A 5 -3.44 38.18 -30.60
CA SER A 5 -2.10 38.69 -30.24
C SER A 5 -1.03 38.37 -31.28
N GLY A 6 -1.22 37.31 -32.09
CA GLY A 6 -0.20 36.84 -33.04
C GLY A 6 1.06 36.29 -32.35
N VAL A 7 1.03 36.15 -31.02
CA VAL A 7 2.14 35.65 -30.20
C VAL A 7 1.92 34.15 -29.96
N THR A 8 2.90 33.34 -30.33
CA THR A 8 2.89 31.91 -29.99
C THR A 8 3.89 31.62 -28.87
N ALA A 9 3.55 30.68 -27.99
CA ALA A 9 4.43 30.23 -26.92
C ALA A 9 4.64 28.71 -26.98
N ALA A 10 5.87 28.25 -26.75
CA ALA A 10 6.20 26.82 -26.74
C ALA A 10 7.37 26.52 -25.81
N TRP A 11 7.48 25.26 -25.36
CA TRP A 11 8.66 24.76 -24.65
C TRP A 11 9.90 24.83 -25.56
N SER A 12 11.01 25.32 -25.03
CA SER A 12 12.28 25.40 -25.76
C SER A 12 13.46 25.38 -24.79
N ARG A 13 14.67 25.60 -25.31
CA ARG A 13 15.89 25.71 -24.52
C ARG A 13 16.65 26.97 -24.91
N TYR A 14 17.32 27.57 -23.93
CA TYR A 14 18.27 28.67 -24.10
C TYR A 14 19.60 28.25 -23.47
N GLY A 15 20.55 27.83 -24.30
CA GLY A 15 21.70 27.05 -23.84
C GLY A 15 21.24 25.72 -23.23
N GLU A 16 21.69 25.42 -22.01
CA GLU A 16 21.32 24.20 -21.26
C GLU A 16 20.02 24.34 -20.43
N ALA A 17 19.47 25.55 -20.32
CA ALA A 17 18.30 25.83 -19.48
C ALA A 17 16.99 25.73 -20.28
N ASP A 18 15.97 25.12 -19.69
CA ASP A 18 14.63 25.10 -20.28
C ASP A 18 13.97 26.48 -20.19
N CYS A 19 13.35 26.90 -21.29
CA CYS A 19 12.68 28.20 -21.44
C CYS A 19 11.27 28.01 -22.00
N ILE A 20 10.42 29.03 -21.85
CA ILE A 20 9.24 29.21 -22.73
C ILE A 20 9.62 30.22 -23.81
N ARG A 21 9.66 29.77 -25.07
CA ARG A 21 9.94 30.61 -26.23
C ARG A 21 8.67 31.31 -26.68
N LEU A 22 8.77 32.60 -26.95
CA LEU A 22 7.71 33.50 -27.40
C LEU A 22 8.11 34.04 -28.78
N VAL A 23 7.29 33.77 -29.79
CA VAL A 23 7.47 34.25 -31.17
C VAL A 23 6.46 35.36 -31.45
N GLY A 24 6.89 36.43 -32.12
CA GLY A 24 6.02 37.58 -32.45
C GLY A 24 5.81 38.58 -31.30
N LEU A 25 6.60 38.49 -30.23
CA LEU A 25 6.47 39.35 -29.06
C LEU A 25 6.86 40.81 -29.39
N ALA A 26 5.93 41.75 -29.18
CA ALA A 26 6.18 43.17 -29.40
C ALA A 26 7.23 43.75 -28.42
N PRO A 27 8.02 44.76 -28.83
CA PRO A 27 8.94 45.45 -27.93
C PRO A 27 8.19 46.02 -26.71
N ARG A 28 8.66 45.71 -25.49
CA ARG A 28 8.08 46.13 -24.19
C ARG A 28 6.76 45.46 -23.76
N ALA A 29 6.29 44.43 -24.48
CA ALA A 29 5.13 43.66 -24.02
C ALA A 29 5.38 43.04 -22.62
N GLN A 30 4.36 43.04 -21.76
CA GLN A 30 4.44 42.48 -20.42
C GLN A 30 4.07 41.00 -20.44
N VAL A 31 5.07 40.14 -20.28
CA VAL A 31 4.87 38.69 -20.16
C VAL A 31 4.70 38.30 -18.69
N ARG A 32 3.69 37.48 -18.40
CA ARG A 32 3.51 36.85 -17.07
C ARG A 32 3.22 35.37 -17.25
N ILE A 33 3.85 34.54 -16.41
CA ILE A 33 3.67 33.08 -16.47
C ILE A 33 3.30 32.57 -15.08
N HIS A 34 2.28 31.73 -15.00
CA HIS A 34 1.76 31.21 -13.74
C HIS A 34 1.50 29.71 -13.87
N PRO A 35 1.74 28.90 -12.82
CA PRO A 35 1.13 27.58 -12.76
C PRO A 35 -0.40 27.72 -12.86
N ALA A 36 -1.05 26.87 -13.64
CA ALA A 36 -2.50 26.94 -13.86
C ALA A 36 -3.29 26.87 -12.54
N THR A 37 -2.83 26.04 -11.58
CA THR A 37 -3.38 25.95 -10.23
C THR A 37 -3.36 27.28 -9.48
N ALA A 38 -2.35 28.10 -9.72
CA ALA A 38 -2.14 29.38 -9.06
C ALA A 38 -3.05 30.48 -9.64
N VAL A 39 -3.41 30.37 -10.92
CA VAL A 39 -4.39 31.26 -11.59
C VAL A 39 -5.79 31.00 -11.05
N VAL A 40 -6.17 29.73 -10.89
CA VAL A 40 -7.48 29.34 -10.33
C VAL A 40 -7.69 29.89 -8.92
N LEU A 41 -6.62 29.92 -8.11
CA LEU A 41 -6.66 30.44 -6.75
C LEU A 41 -6.58 31.99 -6.67
N GLY A 42 -6.41 32.69 -7.79
CA GLY A 42 -6.44 34.16 -7.88
C GLY A 42 -5.39 34.92 -7.07
N THR A 43 -4.34 34.26 -6.56
CA THR A 43 -3.53 34.76 -5.44
C THR A 43 -2.03 34.71 -5.65
N ALA A 44 -1.53 34.16 -6.75
CA ALA A 44 -0.08 34.01 -6.93
C ALA A 44 0.52 35.09 -7.85
N PRO A 45 1.64 35.73 -7.44
CA PRO A 45 2.42 36.56 -8.36
C PRO A 45 2.96 35.68 -9.51
N PRO A 46 3.21 36.27 -10.69
CA PRO A 46 3.82 35.54 -11.78
C PRO A 46 5.17 34.99 -11.36
N MET A 47 5.54 33.84 -11.93
CA MET A 47 6.81 33.22 -11.64
C MET A 47 7.96 34.19 -11.94
N ALA A 48 8.92 34.29 -11.01
CA ALA A 48 10.10 35.10 -11.22
C ALA A 48 10.94 34.51 -12.35
N GLY A 49 11.44 35.36 -13.25
CA GLY A 49 12.27 34.94 -14.38
C GLY A 49 12.81 36.13 -15.17
N ARG A 50 13.46 35.85 -16.29
CA ARG A 50 14.05 36.84 -17.19
C ARG A 50 13.62 36.55 -18.63
N LEU A 51 13.30 37.61 -19.37
CA LEU A 51 13.12 37.55 -20.81
C LEU A 51 14.47 37.82 -21.48
N LEU A 52 14.98 36.84 -22.20
CA LEU A 52 16.22 36.93 -22.96
C LEU A 52 15.90 36.87 -24.46
N ARG A 53 16.51 37.75 -25.26
CA ARG A 53 16.40 37.63 -26.71
C ARG A 53 17.17 36.41 -27.20
N ASP A 54 16.58 35.71 -28.15
CA ASP A 54 17.19 34.61 -28.88
C ASP A 54 16.83 34.73 -30.36
N GLY A 55 17.67 35.41 -31.13
CA GLY A 55 17.37 35.79 -32.51
C GLY A 55 16.14 36.71 -32.61
N PRO A 56 15.14 36.38 -33.46
CA PRO A 56 13.88 37.14 -33.55
C PRO A 56 12.91 36.86 -32.40
N ASP A 57 13.18 35.82 -31.59
CA ASP A 57 12.29 35.36 -30.52
C ASP A 57 12.75 35.83 -29.15
N THR A 58 11.90 35.62 -28.14
CA THR A 58 12.24 35.84 -26.74
C THR A 58 12.03 34.58 -25.92
N CYS A 59 13.03 34.17 -25.15
CA CYS A 59 12.94 33.07 -24.19
C CYS A 59 12.67 33.63 -22.80
N PHE A 60 11.62 33.17 -22.14
CA PHE A 60 11.44 33.33 -20.71
C PHE A 60 12.19 32.22 -19.96
N LEU A 61 13.25 32.59 -19.23
CA LEU A 61 13.98 31.69 -18.34
C LEU A 61 13.51 31.92 -16.91
N PRO A 62 12.95 30.90 -16.24
CA PRO A 62 12.46 31.06 -14.89
C PRO A 62 13.64 31.10 -13.91
N ARG A 63 13.49 31.82 -12.79
CA ARG A 63 14.47 31.87 -11.70
C ARG A 63 14.61 30.50 -11.02
N PHE A 64 13.52 29.73 -10.98
CA PHE A 64 13.46 28.36 -10.48
C PHE A 64 12.95 27.45 -11.60
N PRO A 65 13.43 26.19 -11.73
CA PRO A 65 13.00 25.30 -12.79
C PRO A 65 11.48 25.12 -12.86
N PHE A 66 10.93 25.00 -14.07
CA PHE A 66 9.53 24.57 -14.20
C PHE A 66 9.36 23.16 -13.61
N LEU A 67 8.24 22.93 -12.96
CA LEU A 67 7.87 21.67 -12.36
C LEU A 67 7.29 20.74 -13.43
N ASP A 68 7.83 19.54 -13.51
CA ASP A 68 7.33 18.50 -14.40
C ASP A 68 5.87 18.14 -14.07
N GLY A 69 5.07 17.87 -15.10
CA GLY A 69 3.64 17.58 -14.96
C GLY A 69 2.77 18.79 -14.63
N THR A 70 3.34 19.99 -14.59
CA THR A 70 2.59 21.23 -14.28
C THR A 70 2.16 21.94 -15.56
N ALA A 71 0.89 22.37 -15.61
CA ALA A 71 0.38 23.28 -16.63
C ALA A 71 0.72 24.73 -16.28
N TYR A 72 1.18 25.49 -17.27
CA TYR A 72 1.56 26.89 -17.13
C TYR A 72 0.75 27.75 -18.08
N ILE A 73 0.10 28.78 -17.53
CA ILE A 73 -0.61 29.80 -18.28
C ILE A 73 0.34 30.95 -18.59
N VAL A 74 0.49 31.25 -19.88
CA VAL A 74 1.29 32.35 -20.40
C VAL A 74 0.34 33.49 -20.78
N THR A 75 0.54 34.65 -20.18
CA THR A 75 -0.18 35.87 -20.54
C THR A 75 0.77 36.94 -21.08
N VAL A 76 0.31 37.67 -22.09
CA VAL A 76 1.00 38.83 -22.68
C VAL A 76 0.03 40.01 -22.64
N ASP A 77 0.45 41.09 -22.01
CA ASP A 77 -0.36 42.31 -21.81
C ASP A 77 -1.76 42.04 -21.23
N GLY A 78 -1.86 41.00 -20.38
CA GLY A 78 -3.09 40.59 -19.71
C GLY A 78 -3.91 39.52 -20.46
N SER A 79 -3.61 39.25 -21.72
CA SER A 79 -4.30 38.24 -22.54
C SER A 79 -3.60 36.89 -22.46
N VAL A 80 -4.35 35.80 -22.29
CA VAL A 80 -3.81 34.42 -22.37
C VAL A 80 -3.43 34.12 -23.82
N VAL A 81 -2.17 33.76 -24.04
CA VAL A 81 -1.65 33.39 -25.37
C VAL A 81 -1.34 31.91 -25.50
N ALA A 82 -1.12 31.21 -24.37
CA ALA A 82 -0.93 29.77 -24.34
C ALA A 82 -1.19 29.16 -22.96
N GLU A 83 -1.56 27.89 -22.97
CA GLU A 83 -1.48 26.99 -21.83
C GLU A 83 -0.53 25.85 -22.20
N LEU A 84 0.59 25.73 -21.49
CA LEU A 84 1.66 24.77 -21.77
C LEU A 84 1.81 23.80 -20.62
N THR A 85 1.58 22.51 -20.86
CA THR A 85 1.87 21.45 -19.88
C THR A 85 3.32 21.00 -20.03
N ARG A 86 4.11 21.11 -18.96
CA ARG A 86 5.47 20.56 -18.96
C ARG A 86 5.38 19.05 -18.88
N ALA A 87 5.78 18.37 -19.94
CA ALA A 87 5.87 16.91 -19.93
C ALA A 87 6.81 16.50 -18.80
N ARG A 88 6.36 15.55 -17.97
CA ARG A 88 7.24 14.89 -17.01
C ARG A 88 8.23 14.07 -17.83
N ALA A 89 9.52 14.13 -17.51
CA ALA A 89 10.47 13.17 -18.09
C ALA A 89 9.93 11.77 -17.81
N ASP A 90 9.65 10.99 -18.85
CA ASP A 90 9.15 9.62 -18.72
C ASP A 90 10.33 8.73 -18.32
N GLU A 91 10.79 8.92 -17.08
CA GLU A 91 11.82 8.07 -16.50
C GLU A 91 11.29 6.64 -16.47
N ALA A 92 12.12 5.70 -16.95
CA ALA A 92 11.74 4.30 -17.05
C ALA A 92 11.15 3.78 -15.74
N ALA A 93 10.00 3.12 -15.84
CA ALA A 93 9.32 2.50 -14.71
C ALA A 93 10.14 1.31 -14.17
N THR A 94 10.72 1.48 -12.98
CA THR A 94 11.55 0.46 -12.31
C THR A 94 10.88 -0.21 -11.12
N THR A 95 9.80 0.39 -10.62
CA THR A 95 9.13 -0.07 -9.39
C THR A 95 8.11 -1.14 -9.74
N GLU A 96 8.10 -2.23 -8.97
CA GLU A 96 7.29 -3.42 -9.21
C GLU A 96 6.47 -3.75 -7.95
N VAL A 97 5.30 -4.35 -8.14
CA VAL A 97 4.57 -5.01 -7.06
C VAL A 97 5.22 -6.37 -6.82
N LEU A 98 5.80 -6.57 -5.64
CA LEU A 98 6.49 -7.81 -5.27
C LEU A 98 5.52 -8.90 -4.83
N ALA A 99 4.49 -8.53 -4.08
CA ALA A 99 3.51 -9.47 -3.55
C ALA A 99 2.22 -8.75 -3.14
N ILE A 100 1.11 -9.48 -3.25
CA ILE A 100 -0.17 -9.12 -2.64
C ILE A 100 -0.54 -10.24 -1.67
N TYR A 101 -0.82 -9.87 -0.42
CA TYR A 101 -1.22 -10.80 0.64
C TYR A 101 -2.68 -10.57 1.03
N PRO A 102 -3.41 -11.63 1.44
CA PRO A 102 -2.89 -12.98 1.72
C PRO A 102 -2.45 -13.82 0.52
N SER A 103 -1.44 -14.65 0.83
CA SER A 103 -1.04 -15.93 0.27
C SER A 103 -2.13 -16.76 -0.38
N ALA A 104 -3.06 -17.13 0.49
CA ALA A 104 -4.05 -18.15 0.27
C ALA A 104 -4.90 -17.91 -0.97
N ALA A 105 -5.27 -18.98 -1.67
CA ALA A 105 -6.22 -18.93 -2.77
C ALA A 105 -7.66 -18.58 -2.29
N THR A 106 -7.94 -18.83 -1.01
CA THR A 106 -9.26 -18.63 -0.40
C THR A 106 -9.16 -17.70 0.80
N VAL A 107 -10.09 -16.74 0.88
CA VAL A 107 -10.25 -15.80 2.00
C VAL A 107 -11.65 -15.91 2.58
N PRO A 108 -11.86 -15.62 3.88
CA PRO A 108 -13.20 -15.64 4.43
C PRO A 108 -13.99 -14.41 3.94
N ARG A 109 -15.33 -14.50 3.88
CA ARG A 109 -16.20 -13.37 3.50
C ARG A 109 -15.97 -12.12 4.38
N ASN A 110 -15.56 -12.33 5.62
CA ASN A 110 -15.17 -11.28 6.56
C ASN A 110 -13.66 -10.99 6.59
N LEU A 111 -12.94 -11.18 5.47
CA LEU A 111 -11.55 -10.73 5.30
C LEU A 111 -11.41 -9.28 5.79
N LEU A 112 -10.49 -9.05 6.72
CA LEU A 112 -10.31 -7.73 7.32
C LEU A 112 -9.31 -6.89 6.54
N ARG A 113 -8.19 -7.48 6.12
CA ARG A 113 -7.09 -6.74 5.51
C ARG A 113 -6.26 -7.55 4.54
N GLY A 114 -5.63 -6.83 3.62
CA GLY A 114 -4.57 -7.32 2.75
C GLY A 114 -3.35 -6.40 2.78
N TYR A 115 -2.28 -6.82 2.12
CA TYR A 115 -1.04 -6.04 1.99
C TYR A 115 -0.57 -6.02 0.54
N VAL A 116 -0.05 -4.88 0.09
CA VAL A 116 0.64 -4.76 -1.20
C VAL A 116 2.08 -4.38 -0.93
N TRP A 117 3.02 -5.20 -1.39
CA TRP A 117 4.46 -4.97 -1.26
C TRP A 117 5.05 -4.44 -2.57
N PHE A 118 5.94 -3.46 -2.48
CA PHE A 118 6.57 -2.79 -3.60
C PHE A 118 8.10 -2.89 -3.52
N SER A 119 8.77 -2.92 -4.67
CA SER A 119 10.23 -3.00 -4.74
C SER A 119 10.95 -1.70 -4.35
N ALA A 120 10.23 -0.58 -4.33
CA ALA A 120 10.73 0.74 -3.97
C ALA A 120 9.67 1.56 -3.21
N PRO A 121 10.05 2.63 -2.48
CA PRO A 121 9.10 3.49 -1.77
C PRO A 121 8.07 4.10 -2.72
N MET A 122 6.79 4.06 -2.33
CA MET A 122 5.68 4.62 -3.08
C MET A 122 5.36 6.07 -2.70
N SER A 123 4.66 6.79 -3.58
CA SER A 123 4.05 8.07 -3.25
C SER A 123 2.79 7.86 -2.40
N GLU A 124 2.61 8.73 -1.42
CA GLU A 124 1.45 8.74 -0.53
C GLU A 124 0.33 9.66 -1.08
N GLY A 125 -0.91 9.42 -0.66
CA GLY A 125 -2.09 10.24 -0.97
C GLY A 125 -2.72 9.94 -2.32
N GLN A 126 -2.44 8.78 -2.90
CA GLN A 126 -2.90 8.38 -4.24
C GLN A 126 -3.21 6.88 -4.37
N ALA A 127 -3.21 6.10 -3.29
CA ALA A 127 -3.49 4.67 -3.32
C ALA A 127 -4.94 4.36 -3.72
N ALA A 128 -5.91 5.15 -3.24
CA ALA A 128 -7.34 4.93 -3.48
C ALA A 128 -7.73 4.78 -4.97
N PRO A 129 -7.27 5.65 -5.90
CA PRO A 129 -7.53 5.47 -7.34
C PRO A 129 -6.74 4.33 -7.98
N HIS A 130 -5.80 3.68 -7.29
CA HIS A 130 -4.93 2.66 -7.88
C HIS A 130 -5.10 1.25 -7.30
N VAL A 131 -5.73 1.12 -6.14
CA VAL A 131 -5.97 -0.16 -5.46
C VAL A 131 -7.46 -0.41 -5.34
N ARG A 132 -7.95 -1.46 -6.01
CA ARG A 132 -9.39 -1.76 -6.09
C ARG A 132 -9.67 -3.23 -5.83
N LEU A 133 -10.82 -3.52 -5.23
CA LEU A 133 -11.43 -4.85 -5.31
C LEU A 133 -12.40 -4.87 -6.48
N VAL A 134 -12.28 -5.87 -7.34
CA VAL A 134 -13.15 -6.08 -8.49
C VAL A 134 -13.70 -7.51 -8.48
N ASP A 135 -14.88 -7.70 -9.06
CA ASP A 135 -15.43 -9.04 -9.29
C ASP A 135 -14.85 -9.72 -10.55
N ASP A 136 -15.41 -10.87 -10.91
CA ASP A 136 -15.01 -11.63 -12.11
C ASP A 136 -15.36 -10.90 -13.43
N ALA A 137 -16.37 -10.02 -13.45
CA ALA A 137 -16.70 -9.17 -14.60
C ALA A 137 -15.73 -7.98 -14.73
N GLY A 138 -14.99 -7.67 -13.66
CA GLY A 138 -14.09 -6.52 -13.58
C GLY A 138 -14.76 -5.27 -13.00
N ASP A 139 -16.00 -5.39 -12.51
CA ASP A 139 -16.72 -4.30 -11.88
C ASP A 139 -16.17 -4.05 -10.47
N VAL A 140 -16.02 -2.77 -10.14
CA VAL A 140 -15.48 -2.36 -8.84
C VAL A 140 -16.48 -2.66 -7.73
N LEU A 141 -16.04 -3.35 -6.69
CA LEU A 141 -16.79 -3.55 -5.46
C LEU A 141 -16.80 -2.24 -4.65
N ALA A 142 -17.67 -1.32 -5.03
CA ALA A 142 -17.80 0.00 -4.42
C ALA A 142 -18.04 -0.10 -2.90
N GLY A 143 -17.29 0.68 -2.11
CA GLY A 143 -17.40 0.69 -0.65
C GLY A 143 -16.97 -0.61 0.04
N ALA A 144 -16.25 -1.50 -0.66
CA ALA A 144 -15.67 -2.69 -0.03
C ALA A 144 -14.41 -2.37 0.78
N LEU A 145 -13.54 -1.50 0.22
CA LEU A 145 -12.35 -0.99 0.90
C LEU A 145 -12.71 0.21 1.79
N LEU A 146 -12.05 0.31 2.93
CA LEU A 146 -12.16 1.47 3.81
C LEU A 146 -11.59 2.70 3.12
N ALA A 147 -12.46 3.69 2.85
CA ALA A 147 -12.01 5.01 2.44
C ALA A 147 -11.36 5.70 3.64
N THR A 148 -10.06 5.96 3.56
CA THR A 148 -9.32 6.69 4.58
C THR A 148 -8.45 7.76 3.93
N ASP A 149 -8.44 8.94 4.53
CA ASP A 149 -7.56 10.05 4.12
C ASP A 149 -6.10 9.75 4.46
N GLN A 150 -5.85 8.84 5.41
CA GLN A 150 -4.52 8.43 5.84
C GLN A 150 -4.21 7.01 5.37
N GLU A 151 -3.31 6.91 4.40
CA GLU A 151 -2.86 5.63 3.88
C GLU A 151 -2.01 4.86 4.92
N LEU A 152 -2.22 3.55 5.01
CA LEU A 152 -1.61 2.70 6.03
C LEU A 152 -0.29 2.09 5.55
N TRP A 153 0.69 2.95 5.31
CA TRP A 153 2.04 2.56 4.92
C TRP A 153 2.89 2.06 6.09
N ASP A 154 3.84 1.17 5.79
CA ASP A 154 5.00 1.00 6.65
C ASP A 154 5.95 2.21 6.60
N ALA A 155 6.91 2.28 7.52
CA ALA A 155 7.86 3.39 7.59
C ALA A 155 8.66 3.61 6.28
N GLY A 156 8.90 2.53 5.52
CA GLY A 156 9.61 2.59 4.25
C GLY A 156 8.74 2.98 3.04
N ARG A 157 7.42 3.09 3.21
CA ARG A 157 6.43 3.21 2.12
C ARG A 157 6.56 2.12 1.05
N ARG A 158 6.95 0.91 1.45
CA ARG A 158 7.09 -0.26 0.58
C ARG A 158 6.03 -1.31 0.82
N ARG A 159 5.22 -1.17 1.86
CA ARG A 159 4.08 -2.03 2.16
C ARG A 159 2.85 -1.19 2.49
N LEU A 160 1.86 -1.22 1.63
CA LEU A 160 0.54 -0.65 1.88
C LEU A 160 -0.33 -1.69 2.58
N THR A 161 -0.98 -1.31 3.68
CA THR A 161 -2.06 -2.10 4.29
C THR A 161 -3.39 -1.65 3.71
N VAL A 162 -4.16 -2.58 3.16
CA VAL A 162 -5.47 -2.34 2.56
C VAL A 162 -6.52 -2.92 3.49
N LEU A 163 -7.40 -2.08 4.05
CA LEU A 163 -8.49 -2.53 4.91
C LEU A 163 -9.77 -2.66 4.10
N LEU A 164 -10.49 -3.78 4.27
CA LEU A 164 -11.91 -3.82 3.97
C LEU A 164 -12.64 -3.07 5.07
N ASP A 165 -13.78 -2.45 4.75
CA ASP A 165 -14.51 -1.60 5.69
C ASP A 165 -14.82 -2.36 7.01
N PRO A 166 -14.13 -2.03 8.12
CA PRO A 166 -14.30 -2.74 9.38
C PRO A 166 -15.71 -2.60 9.96
N ALA A 167 -16.40 -1.51 9.64
CA ALA A 167 -17.75 -1.25 10.12
C ALA A 167 -18.79 -2.11 9.40
N ARG A 168 -18.51 -2.50 8.16
CA ARG A 168 -19.30 -3.49 7.40
C ARG A 168 -18.98 -4.93 7.78
N ILE A 169 -17.85 -5.20 8.42
CA ILE A 169 -17.54 -6.55 8.92
C ILE A 169 -18.27 -6.84 10.24
N LYS A 170 -18.39 -5.85 11.13
CA LYS A 170 -19.03 -6.01 12.45
C LYS A 170 -20.55 -5.97 12.33
N ARG A 171 -21.22 -7.10 12.55
CA ARG A 171 -22.68 -7.27 12.37
C ARG A 171 -23.54 -6.32 13.21
N GLY A 172 -23.01 -5.86 14.34
CA GLY A 172 -23.70 -4.96 15.26
C GLY A 172 -23.77 -3.50 14.81
N LEU A 173 -23.02 -3.09 13.78
CA LEU A 173 -22.90 -1.69 13.38
C LEU A 173 -23.84 -1.31 12.23
N ALA A 174 -24.21 -0.03 12.16
CA ALA A 174 -25.13 0.47 11.14
C ALA A 174 -24.66 0.20 9.69
N PRO A 175 -23.37 0.39 9.32
CA PRO A 175 -22.91 0.11 7.96
C PRO A 175 -23.11 -1.35 7.54
N HIS A 176 -22.94 -2.30 8.46
CA HIS A 176 -23.26 -3.70 8.18
C HIS A 176 -24.76 -3.93 7.97
N ARG A 177 -25.62 -3.33 8.79
CA ARG A 177 -27.08 -3.51 8.67
C ARG A 177 -27.63 -2.93 7.37
N GLU A 178 -27.03 -1.86 6.89
CA GLU A 178 -27.47 -1.14 5.69
C GLU A 178 -26.90 -1.76 4.40
N ALA A 179 -25.61 -2.11 4.38
CA ALA A 179 -24.90 -2.53 3.18
C ALA A 179 -24.37 -3.98 3.22
N GLY A 180 -24.51 -4.68 4.33
CA GLY A 180 -24.00 -6.05 4.52
C GLY A 180 -22.47 -6.14 4.45
N TYR A 181 -21.97 -7.37 4.26
CA TYR A 181 -20.54 -7.65 4.11
C TYR A 181 -19.94 -7.04 2.84
N PRO A 182 -18.66 -6.59 2.89
CA PRO A 182 -17.92 -6.19 1.70
C PRO A 182 -17.85 -7.26 0.61
N LEU A 183 -17.75 -8.52 1.02
CA LEU A 183 -17.60 -9.66 0.13
C LEU A 183 -18.85 -10.55 0.16
N ARG A 184 -18.97 -11.45 -0.81
CA ARG A 184 -20.04 -12.45 -0.91
C ARG A 184 -19.44 -13.86 -0.97
N SER A 185 -19.89 -14.77 -0.10
CA SER A 185 -19.46 -16.17 -0.14
C SER A 185 -19.74 -16.78 -1.51
N GLY A 186 -18.81 -17.59 -2.01
CA GLY A 186 -18.90 -18.26 -3.30
C GLY A 186 -18.66 -17.36 -4.52
N VAL A 187 -18.50 -16.05 -4.34
CA VAL A 187 -18.22 -15.12 -5.45
C VAL A 187 -16.72 -14.78 -5.42
N PRO A 188 -15.93 -15.22 -6.41
CA PRO A 188 -14.53 -14.85 -6.51
C PRO A 188 -14.35 -13.35 -6.77
N LEU A 189 -13.17 -12.84 -6.41
CA LEU A 189 -12.82 -11.44 -6.62
C LEU A 189 -11.32 -11.29 -6.85
N ARG A 190 -10.90 -10.10 -7.28
CA ARG A 190 -9.49 -9.72 -7.39
C ARG A 190 -9.19 -8.42 -6.66
N LEU A 191 -8.06 -8.36 -5.97
CA LEU A 191 -7.42 -7.09 -5.62
C LEU A 191 -6.49 -6.69 -6.75
N VAL A 192 -6.75 -5.53 -7.36
CA VAL A 192 -6.02 -5.00 -8.51
C VAL A 192 -5.24 -3.76 -8.10
N VAL A 193 -3.98 -3.72 -8.51
CA VAL A 193 -3.08 -2.57 -8.45
C VAL A 193 -2.74 -2.18 -9.89
N ASP A 194 -3.20 -1.01 -10.35
CA ASP A 194 -2.91 -0.58 -11.72
C ASP A 194 -1.51 0.05 -11.86
N ASP A 195 -1.00 0.09 -13.10
CA ASP A 195 0.35 0.60 -13.39
C ASP A 195 0.51 2.12 -13.22
N GLY A 196 -0.60 2.85 -13.09
CA GLY A 196 -0.61 4.29 -12.90
C GLY A 196 -0.13 4.71 -11.51
N PHE A 197 -0.08 3.78 -10.55
CA PHE A 197 0.39 4.06 -9.20
C PHE A 197 1.85 4.50 -9.21
N ARG A 198 2.17 5.59 -8.52
CA ARG A 198 3.49 6.20 -8.61
C ARG A 198 4.39 5.92 -7.42
N ASP A 199 5.66 5.70 -7.72
CA ASP A 199 6.70 5.62 -6.72
C ASP A 199 7.02 6.98 -6.10
N ALA A 200 7.90 7.05 -5.09
CA ALA A 200 8.26 8.31 -4.42
C ALA A 200 9.03 9.31 -5.31
N ARG A 201 9.49 8.90 -6.50
CA ARG A 201 10.05 9.79 -7.54
C ARG A 201 8.97 10.21 -8.56
N GLY A 202 7.75 9.71 -8.36
CA GLY A 202 6.56 9.90 -9.16
C GLY A 202 6.57 9.17 -10.50
N ARG A 203 7.39 8.12 -10.63
CA ARG A 203 7.39 7.21 -11.78
C ARG A 203 6.29 6.18 -11.60
N ARG A 204 5.68 5.74 -12.71
CA ARG A 204 4.67 4.67 -12.71
C ARG A 204 5.27 3.34 -12.26
N LEU A 205 4.41 2.38 -11.90
CA LEU A 205 4.82 0.99 -11.77
C LEU A 205 5.21 0.44 -13.14
N ARG A 206 6.12 -0.54 -13.17
CA ARG A 206 6.52 -1.22 -14.40
C ARG A 206 5.35 -1.92 -15.08
N ALA A 207 4.45 -2.48 -14.29
CA ALA A 207 3.22 -3.13 -14.73
C ALA A 207 2.21 -3.12 -13.57
N GLY A 208 0.93 -3.29 -13.90
CA GLY A 208 -0.10 -3.59 -12.91
C GLY A 208 0.08 -5.01 -12.36
N ALA A 209 -0.57 -5.28 -11.23
CA ALA A 209 -0.59 -6.59 -10.60
C ALA A 209 -1.97 -6.87 -10.00
N ASP A 210 -2.34 -8.14 -9.90
CA ASP A 210 -3.56 -8.54 -9.21
C ASP A 210 -3.38 -9.81 -8.39
N ARG A 211 -4.31 -10.00 -7.46
CA ARG A 211 -4.46 -11.23 -6.69
C ARG A 211 -5.92 -11.64 -6.68
N ARG A 212 -6.18 -12.83 -7.23
CA ARG A 212 -7.49 -13.48 -7.20
C ARG A 212 -7.68 -14.27 -5.90
N TRP A 213 -8.87 -14.17 -5.32
CA TRP A 213 -9.30 -14.97 -4.20
C TRP A 213 -10.67 -15.60 -4.45
N GLN A 214 -10.83 -16.84 -3.99
CA GLN A 214 -12.13 -17.44 -3.72
C GLN A 214 -12.63 -16.96 -2.35
N VAL A 215 -13.92 -16.66 -2.24
CA VAL A 215 -14.51 -16.20 -0.98
C VAL A 215 -15.26 -17.35 -0.31
N ALA A 216 -14.75 -17.80 0.83
CA ALA A 216 -15.40 -18.79 1.68
C ALA A 216 -16.35 -18.13 2.70
N ASP A 217 -16.95 -18.95 3.54
CA ASP A 217 -17.75 -18.47 4.67
C ASP A 217 -16.92 -17.71 5.70
N ASP A 218 -17.63 -17.08 6.63
CA ASP A 218 -17.04 -16.25 7.66
C ASP A 218 -16.19 -17.08 8.64
N GLU A 219 -15.07 -16.52 9.09
CA GLU A 219 -14.31 -17.06 10.22
C GLU A 219 -14.54 -16.18 11.46
N ARG A 220 -14.93 -16.81 12.57
CA ARG A 220 -15.26 -16.12 13.84
C ARG A 220 -14.70 -16.81 15.07
N ARG A 221 -13.86 -17.80 14.89
CA ARG A 221 -13.18 -18.49 16.00
C ARG A 221 -11.91 -17.72 16.32
N HIS A 222 -11.55 -17.70 17.59
CA HIS A 222 -10.19 -17.33 17.99
C HIS A 222 -9.15 -18.12 17.20
N VAL A 223 -7.99 -17.50 16.99
CA VAL A 223 -6.77 -18.25 16.69
C VAL A 223 -6.42 -19.05 17.94
N ASP A 224 -6.25 -20.37 17.79
CA ASP A 224 -5.93 -21.26 18.91
C ASP A 224 -4.57 -21.95 18.67
N PRO A 225 -3.49 -21.47 19.32
CA PRO A 225 -2.17 -22.08 19.20
C PRO A 225 -2.11 -23.56 19.61
N ASN A 226 -3.04 -24.03 20.45
CA ASN A 226 -3.07 -25.43 20.87
C ASN A 226 -3.58 -26.38 19.79
N ALA A 227 -4.21 -25.85 18.73
CA ALA A 227 -4.71 -26.63 17.60
C ALA A 227 -3.65 -26.81 16.50
N TRP A 228 -2.46 -26.24 16.65
CA TRP A 228 -1.41 -26.27 15.62
C TRP A 228 -0.59 -27.56 15.65
N ALA A 229 -0.17 -28.00 14.46
CA ALA A 229 0.76 -29.10 14.32
C ALA A 229 2.19 -28.59 14.59
N LEU A 230 2.86 -29.17 15.59
CA LEU A 230 4.24 -28.84 15.94
C LEU A 230 5.16 -29.98 15.54
N HIS A 231 6.09 -29.73 14.62
CA HIS A 231 7.17 -30.66 14.30
C HIS A 231 8.45 -30.20 14.97
N VAL A 232 8.86 -30.98 15.96
CA VAL A 232 9.97 -30.66 16.85
C VAL A 232 11.28 -31.25 16.29
N PRO A 233 12.35 -30.45 16.16
CA PRO A 233 13.61 -30.88 15.57
C PRO A 233 14.49 -31.65 16.56
N PRO A 234 15.49 -32.43 16.10
CA PRO A 234 16.36 -33.17 16.99
C PRO A 234 17.36 -32.29 17.76
N VAL A 235 17.73 -32.71 18.97
CA VAL A 235 18.76 -32.05 19.79
C VAL A 235 20.08 -31.93 19.04
N GLY A 236 20.77 -30.80 19.19
CA GLY A 236 22.09 -30.55 18.60
C GLY A 236 22.08 -30.24 17.11
N THR A 237 20.93 -30.36 16.43
CA THR A 237 20.81 -30.06 14.99
C THR A 237 20.38 -28.61 14.74
N ALA A 238 20.67 -28.09 13.55
CA ALA A 238 20.12 -26.82 13.07
C ALA A 238 18.84 -27.02 12.23
N GLU A 239 18.17 -28.18 12.35
CA GLU A 239 16.89 -28.39 11.67
C GLU A 239 15.83 -27.43 12.22
N PRO A 240 14.92 -26.91 11.38
CA PRO A 240 13.98 -25.91 11.84
C PRO A 240 12.85 -26.51 12.68
N LEU A 241 12.43 -25.78 13.71
CA LEU A 241 11.12 -25.96 14.33
C LEU A 241 10.06 -25.57 13.30
N ARG A 242 9.06 -26.44 13.06
CA ARG A 242 8.00 -26.18 12.08
C ARG A 242 6.63 -26.18 12.74
N LEU A 243 5.83 -25.17 12.41
CA LEU A 243 4.44 -24.99 12.80
C LEU A 243 3.55 -25.13 11.57
N GLY A 244 2.50 -25.95 11.67
CA GLY A 244 1.37 -25.98 10.75
C GLY A 244 0.13 -25.39 11.43
N PHE A 245 -0.41 -24.32 10.88
CA PHE A 245 -1.60 -23.65 11.39
C PHE A 245 -2.88 -24.33 10.88
N ASP A 246 -3.96 -24.25 11.65
CA ASP A 246 -5.28 -24.75 11.28
C ASP A 246 -5.93 -23.91 10.16
N ARG A 247 -5.45 -22.68 9.95
CA ARG A 247 -5.91 -21.72 8.94
C ARG A 247 -4.80 -20.73 8.55
N PRO A 248 -4.96 -19.99 7.44
CA PRO A 248 -4.07 -18.87 7.10
C PRO A 248 -4.10 -17.79 8.19
N LEU A 249 -2.91 -17.35 8.60
CA LEU A 249 -2.75 -16.24 9.55
C LEU A 249 -2.38 -14.92 8.84
N ASP A 250 -2.51 -13.80 9.54
CA ASP A 250 -2.12 -12.51 8.99
C ASP A 250 -0.60 -12.46 8.72
N HIS A 251 -0.24 -12.26 7.45
CA HIS A 251 1.15 -12.25 6.98
C HIS A 251 2.03 -11.22 7.71
N GLY A 252 1.49 -10.03 8.00
CA GLY A 252 2.23 -8.98 8.69
C GLY A 252 2.49 -9.31 10.16
N LEU A 253 1.58 -10.03 10.81
CA LEU A 253 1.62 -10.38 12.23
C LEU A 253 2.43 -11.65 12.50
N VAL A 254 2.25 -12.71 11.72
CA VAL A 254 2.86 -14.02 11.98
C VAL A 254 4.39 -13.95 12.07
N ALA A 255 5.02 -13.08 11.28
CA ALA A 255 6.46 -12.88 11.28
C ALA A 255 7.03 -12.30 12.60
N ARG A 256 6.20 -11.64 13.43
CA ARG A 256 6.65 -10.95 14.66
C ARG A 256 6.00 -11.44 15.96
N CYS A 257 4.87 -12.14 15.85
CA CYS A 257 4.09 -12.58 17.00
C CYS A 257 4.48 -13.97 17.54
N LEU A 258 5.43 -14.65 16.89
CA LEU A 258 5.94 -15.95 17.31
C LEU A 258 7.38 -15.80 17.80
N ARG A 259 7.66 -16.25 19.03
CA ARG A 259 8.99 -16.21 19.64
C ARG A 259 9.30 -17.56 20.26
N VAL A 260 10.53 -18.05 20.08
CA VAL A 260 10.99 -19.29 20.70
C VAL A 260 12.04 -18.95 21.74
N ALA A 261 11.91 -19.52 22.93
CA ALA A 261 12.87 -19.41 24.02
C ALA A 261 13.43 -20.79 24.39
N GLY A 262 14.72 -20.82 24.71
CA GLY A 262 15.42 -21.99 25.20
C GLY A 262 15.10 -22.33 26.66
N PRO A 263 15.71 -23.39 27.20
CA PRO A 263 15.48 -23.84 28.58
C PRO A 263 15.92 -22.82 29.64
N ASP A 264 16.91 -21.98 29.31
CA ASP A 264 17.38 -20.87 30.14
C ASP A 264 16.48 -19.62 30.06
N GLY A 265 15.40 -19.68 29.26
CA GLY A 265 14.47 -18.58 29.03
C GLY A 265 14.97 -17.53 28.03
N ARG A 266 16.15 -17.71 27.42
CA ARG A 266 16.66 -16.78 26.41
C ARG A 266 16.05 -17.03 25.04
N PRO A 267 15.86 -16.01 24.20
CA PRO A 267 15.40 -16.20 22.82
C PRO A 267 16.35 -17.12 22.04
N VAL A 268 15.79 -18.06 21.29
CA VAL A 268 16.53 -18.85 20.31
C VAL A 268 16.76 -17.96 19.09
N GLU A 269 18.01 -17.59 18.85
CA GLU A 269 18.39 -16.86 17.64
C GLU A 269 18.23 -17.74 16.41
N GLY A 270 17.68 -17.18 15.34
CA GLY A 270 17.49 -17.90 14.09
C GLY A 270 16.82 -17.06 13.02
N VAL A 271 16.60 -17.69 11.88
CA VAL A 271 15.86 -17.11 10.77
C VAL A 271 14.45 -17.72 10.77
N ALA A 272 13.46 -16.84 10.92
CA ALA A 272 12.06 -17.20 10.81
C ALA A 272 11.58 -17.02 9.37
N ASP A 273 10.74 -17.93 8.90
CA ASP A 273 10.12 -17.85 7.57
C ASP A 273 8.65 -18.25 7.64
N VAL A 274 7.83 -17.56 6.85
CA VAL A 274 6.40 -17.84 6.71
C VAL A 274 6.23 -18.70 5.47
N GLY A 275 5.65 -19.88 5.64
CA GLY A 275 5.43 -20.79 4.52
C GLY A 275 4.22 -20.40 3.66
N ALA A 276 3.93 -21.26 2.67
CA ALA A 276 2.87 -21.04 1.70
C ALA A 276 1.52 -20.75 2.36
N GLU A 277 0.78 -19.82 1.75
CA GLU A 277 -0.57 -19.41 2.17
C GLU A 277 -0.67 -18.90 3.61
N GLU A 278 0.44 -18.49 4.22
CA GLU A 278 0.51 -18.17 5.66
C GLU A 278 -0.06 -19.29 6.55
N ARG A 279 0.03 -20.55 6.10
CA ARG A 279 -0.44 -21.75 6.83
C ARG A 279 0.65 -22.44 7.62
N SER A 280 1.88 -21.96 7.51
CA SER A 280 2.99 -22.52 8.27
C SER A 280 4.02 -21.46 8.60
N TRP A 281 4.80 -21.76 9.62
CA TRP A 281 5.94 -20.94 10.02
C TRP A 281 7.07 -21.87 10.45
N ARG A 282 8.30 -21.45 10.21
CA ARG A 282 9.47 -22.18 10.67
C ARG A 282 10.52 -21.25 11.28
N LEU A 283 11.27 -21.77 12.24
CA LEU A 283 12.47 -21.13 12.78
C LEU A 283 13.66 -22.06 12.61
N THR A 284 14.59 -21.68 11.75
CA THR A 284 15.91 -22.32 11.65
C THR A 284 16.84 -21.66 12.64
N PRO A 285 17.31 -22.35 13.70
CA PRO A 285 18.16 -21.73 14.70
C PRO A 285 19.56 -21.47 14.14
N ARG A 286 20.26 -20.46 14.68
CA ARG A 286 21.66 -20.18 14.34
C ARG A 286 22.61 -21.30 14.80
N HIS A 287 22.26 -21.93 15.92
CA HIS A 287 23.03 -23.00 16.54
C HIS A 287 22.15 -24.22 16.82
N GLY A 288 22.78 -25.37 17.06
CA GLY A 288 22.06 -26.60 17.38
C GLY A 288 21.12 -26.44 18.58
N TRP A 289 19.97 -27.09 18.55
CA TRP A 289 19.00 -27.05 19.66
C TRP A 289 19.63 -27.56 20.96
N ALA A 290 19.48 -26.78 22.04
CA ALA A 290 19.89 -27.23 23.36
C ALA A 290 19.00 -28.39 23.85
N PRO A 291 19.50 -29.29 24.71
CA PRO A 291 18.64 -30.25 25.39
C PRO A 291 17.73 -29.54 26.41
N GLY A 292 16.49 -30.00 26.56
CA GLY A 292 15.56 -29.54 27.59
C GLY A 292 14.32 -28.79 27.09
N PRO A 293 13.45 -28.32 27.99
CA PRO A 293 12.17 -27.71 27.64
C PRO A 293 12.37 -26.35 26.97
N HIS A 294 11.88 -26.22 25.75
CA HIS A 294 11.77 -24.96 25.02
C HIS A 294 10.35 -24.44 25.09
N ARG A 295 10.17 -23.13 24.88
CA ARG A 295 8.86 -22.48 24.86
C ARG A 295 8.64 -21.74 23.55
N LEU A 296 7.55 -22.03 22.87
CA LEU A 296 6.98 -21.17 21.85
C LEU A 296 6.00 -20.21 22.53
N ALA A 297 6.32 -18.93 22.53
CA ALA A 297 5.44 -17.86 22.98
C ALA A 297 4.70 -17.26 21.78
N VAL A 298 3.37 -17.28 21.84
CA VAL A 298 2.47 -16.70 20.85
C VAL A 298 1.84 -15.43 21.42
N ASP A 299 2.11 -14.30 20.77
CA ASP A 299 1.57 -13.00 21.16
C ASP A 299 0.04 -12.97 20.98
N PRO A 300 -0.75 -12.51 21.97
CA PRO A 300 -2.22 -12.52 21.90
C PRO A 300 -2.80 -11.68 20.75
N VAL A 301 -2.00 -10.78 20.16
CA VAL A 301 -2.40 -9.94 19.02
C VAL A 301 -2.24 -10.64 17.66
N LEU A 302 -1.71 -11.87 17.61
CA LEU A 302 -1.66 -12.64 16.36
C LEU A 302 -3.07 -12.91 15.87
N GLU A 303 -3.35 -12.53 14.62
CA GLU A 303 -4.67 -12.61 14.00
C GLU A 303 -4.70 -13.56 12.80
N ASP A 304 -5.89 -14.06 12.50
CA ASP A 304 -6.24 -14.66 11.22
C ASP A 304 -6.65 -13.59 10.18
N LEU A 305 -7.01 -14.03 8.97
CA LEU A 305 -7.43 -13.15 7.88
C LEU A 305 -8.70 -12.34 8.17
N ALA A 306 -9.55 -12.80 9.11
CA ALA A 306 -10.77 -12.11 9.50
C ALA A 306 -10.54 -11.14 10.70
N GLY A 307 -9.30 -11.01 11.15
CA GLY A 307 -8.94 -10.18 12.30
C GLY A 307 -9.27 -10.82 13.65
N ASN A 308 -9.63 -12.10 13.70
CA ASN A 308 -9.77 -12.79 14.97
C ASN A 308 -8.38 -13.09 15.49
N SER A 309 -8.09 -12.64 16.70
CA SER A 309 -6.82 -12.88 17.35
C SER A 309 -6.88 -14.04 18.33
N VAL A 310 -5.69 -14.44 18.81
CA VAL A 310 -5.59 -15.32 19.98
C VAL A 310 -6.35 -14.73 21.17
N GLY A 311 -6.24 -13.42 21.36
CA GLY A 311 -6.89 -12.70 22.46
C GLY A 311 -8.37 -12.35 22.24
N ARG A 312 -8.87 -12.21 21.00
CA ARG A 312 -10.20 -11.62 20.74
C ARG A 312 -10.80 -12.01 19.39
N VAL A 313 -12.09 -12.35 19.36
CA VAL A 313 -12.89 -12.42 18.12
C VAL A 313 -13.24 -11.00 17.63
N PHE A 314 -13.03 -10.73 16.34
CA PHE A 314 -13.23 -9.39 15.78
C PHE A 314 -14.71 -8.99 15.71
N ASP A 315 -15.54 -9.87 15.15
CA ASP A 315 -17.00 -9.76 15.02
C ASP A 315 -17.72 -10.69 16.00
N ARG A 316 -17.48 -10.43 17.30
CA ARG A 316 -18.01 -11.20 18.44
C ARG A 316 -19.54 -11.21 18.49
N ASP A 317 -20.10 -12.37 18.81
CA ASP A 317 -21.48 -12.49 19.30
C ASP A 317 -21.49 -12.28 20.83
N LEU A 318 -22.11 -11.19 21.29
CA LEU A 318 -22.16 -10.85 22.73
C LEU A 318 -22.97 -11.85 23.57
N ALA A 319 -23.78 -12.70 22.94
CA ALA A 319 -24.50 -13.76 23.64
C ALA A 319 -23.65 -15.03 23.82
N ARG A 320 -22.52 -15.15 23.13
CA ARG A 320 -21.63 -16.33 23.18
C ARG A 320 -20.42 -16.06 24.03
N ARG A 321 -20.37 -16.67 25.22
CA ARG A 321 -19.22 -16.57 26.14
C ARG A 321 -17.90 -17.05 25.55
N THR A 322 -17.94 -17.96 24.57
CA THR A 322 -16.75 -18.46 23.87
C THR A 322 -16.03 -17.39 23.04
N ASP A 323 -16.72 -16.30 22.72
CA ASP A 323 -16.18 -15.19 21.95
C ASP A 323 -15.63 -14.08 22.86
N ASP A 324 -15.77 -14.21 24.18
CA ASP A 324 -15.28 -13.22 25.13
C ASP A 324 -13.76 -13.05 25.03
N PRO A 325 -13.24 -11.80 25.15
CA PRO A 325 -11.82 -11.55 25.14
C PRO A 325 -11.08 -12.41 26.17
N ARG A 326 -10.00 -13.03 25.72
CA ARG A 326 -9.05 -13.75 26.56
C ARG A 326 -8.02 -12.76 27.11
N GLY A 327 -7.33 -13.14 28.18
CA GLY A 327 -6.30 -12.30 28.79
C GLY A 327 -5.20 -11.91 27.80
N ALA A 328 -4.62 -10.71 27.97
CA ALA A 328 -3.55 -10.18 27.12
C ALA A 328 -2.17 -10.83 27.36
N ARG A 329 -2.13 -12.06 27.87
CA ARG A 329 -0.88 -12.79 28.12
C ARG A 329 -0.55 -13.66 26.90
N PRO A 330 0.74 -13.81 26.55
CA PRO A 330 1.16 -14.78 25.56
C PRO A 330 0.68 -16.19 25.91
N VAL A 331 0.29 -16.95 24.87
CA VAL A 331 0.06 -18.38 25.01
C VAL A 331 1.41 -19.08 24.85
N GLU A 332 1.78 -19.89 25.82
CA GLU A 332 3.03 -20.64 25.79
C GLU A 332 2.79 -22.12 25.47
N VAL A 333 3.45 -22.61 24.43
CA VAL A 333 3.47 -24.03 24.07
C VAL A 333 4.86 -24.57 24.38
N THR A 334 4.94 -25.54 25.29
CA THR A 334 6.21 -26.18 25.66
C THR A 334 6.52 -27.34 24.72
N PHE A 335 7.78 -27.46 24.30
CA PHE A 335 8.26 -28.58 23.49
C PHE A 335 9.67 -29.00 23.87
N HIS A 336 10.04 -30.24 23.53
CA HIS A 336 11.37 -30.79 23.83
C HIS A 336 12.00 -31.25 22.52
N PRO A 337 13.11 -30.64 22.06
CA PRO A 337 13.89 -31.15 20.94
C PRO A 337 14.15 -32.65 21.12
N ALA A 338 13.96 -33.42 20.03
CA ALA A 338 13.88 -34.88 20.07
C ALA A 338 15.24 -35.58 19.99
#